data_AF-A0A1N6L0W3-F1
#
_entry.id   AF-A0A1N6L0W3-F1
#
_cell.length_a   1.000
_cell.length_b   1.000
_cell.length_c   1.000
_cell.angle_alpha   90.00
_cell.angle_beta   90.00
_cell.angle_gamma   90.00
#
_symmetry.space_group_name_H-M   'P 1'
#
loop_
_entity.id
_entity.type
_entity.pdbx_description
1 polymer ?
#
loop_
_entity_poly.entity_id
_entity_poly.type
_entity_poly.pdbx_seq_one_letter_code
_entity_poly.pdbx_strand_id
1 'polypeptide(L)' 'MAIRDLTKSERLRAAIAEARKLADSGAYHDYTDIEYVLRFDQGLADVSALLDSQAIHRDLNCRCADAREKQTLVAV' A
#
# COMPACT_ATOMS: atom_id res chain seq x y z
N MET A 1 -7.59 9.16 27.38
CA MET A 1 -7.74 9.01 25.92
C MET A 1 -6.39 8.64 25.32
N ALA A 2 -5.96 7.38 25.38
CA ALA A 2 -4.62 6.98 24.87
C ALA A 2 -4.63 5.63 24.14
N ILE A 3 -5.41 4.67 24.62
CA ILE A 3 -5.45 3.30 24.07
C ILE A 3 -6.03 3.28 22.63
N ARG A 4 -7.02 4.14 22.34
CA ARG A 4 -7.67 4.19 21.03
C ARG A 4 -6.74 4.71 19.92
N ASP A 5 -5.93 5.73 20.23
CA ASP A 5 -4.99 6.33 19.26
C ASP A 5 -3.78 5.44 18.98
N LEU A 6 -3.34 4.66 19.98
CA LEU A 6 -2.31 3.63 19.81
C LEU A 6 -2.76 2.58 18.79
N THR A 7 -3.97 2.03 18.96
CA THR A 7 -4.51 1.01 18.03
C THR A 7 -4.71 1.53 16.62
N LYS A 8 -5.10 2.82 16.46
CA LYS A 8 -5.22 3.47 15.15
C LYS A 8 -3.86 3.62 14.47
N SER A 9 -2.84 4.03 15.23
CA SER A 9 -1.47 4.21 14.74
C SER A 9 -0.83 2.88 14.35
N GLU A 10 -1.12 1.80 15.08
CA GLU A 10 -0.64 0.45 14.77
C GLU A 10 -1.30 -0.09 13.49
N ARG A 11 -2.61 0.05 13.36
CA ARG A 11 -3.35 -0.33 12.14
C ARG A 11 -2.85 0.43 10.92
N LEU A 12 -2.61 1.74 11.07
CA LEU A 12 -2.02 2.55 10.02
C LEU A 12 -0.65 2.01 9.58
N ARG A 13 0.25 1.75 10.53
CA ARG A 13 1.57 1.19 10.22
C ARG A 13 1.49 -0.17 9.54
N ALA A 14 0.60 -1.05 10.00
CA ALA A 14 0.38 -2.35 9.40
C ALA A 14 -0.16 -2.23 7.96
N ALA A 15 -1.15 -1.36 7.72
CA ALA A 15 -1.71 -1.11 6.40
C ALA A 15 -0.65 -0.55 5.43
N ILE A 16 0.17 0.41 5.88
CA ILE A 16 1.27 0.96 5.07
C ILE A 16 2.31 -0.12 4.75
N ALA A 17 2.68 -0.95 5.73
CA ALA A 17 3.64 -2.02 5.52
C ALA A 17 3.14 -3.03 4.50
N GLU A 18 1.86 -3.42 4.56
CA GLU A 18 1.27 -4.36 3.62
C GLU A 18 1.12 -3.75 2.22
N ALA A 19 0.65 -2.51 2.13
CA ALA A 19 0.57 -1.77 0.86
C ALA A 19 1.94 -1.68 0.17
N ARG A 20 3.01 -1.44 0.93
CA ARG A 20 4.38 -1.40 0.40
C ARG A 20 4.84 -2.75 -0.12
N LYS A 21 4.55 -3.85 0.56
CA LYS A 21 4.88 -5.19 0.06
C LYS A 21 4.18 -5.48 -1.27
N LEU A 22 2.91 -5.09 -1.39
CA LEU A 22 2.17 -5.21 -2.64
C LEU A 22 2.82 -4.35 -3.73
N ALA A 23 3.12 -3.08 -3.46
CA ALA A 23 3.81 -2.21 -4.41
C ALA A 23 5.15 -2.77 -4.88
N ASP A 24 5.96 -3.28 -3.94
CA ASP A 24 7.29 -3.81 -4.21
C ASP A 24 7.25 -5.15 -4.98
N SER A 25 6.09 -5.82 -5.05
CA SER A 25 5.92 -7.09 -5.79
C SER A 25 5.98 -6.92 -7.31
N GLY A 26 5.74 -5.71 -7.81
CA GLY A 26 5.63 -5.40 -9.24
C GLY A 26 4.36 -5.93 -9.92
N ALA A 27 3.45 -6.56 -9.18
CA ALA A 27 2.19 -7.09 -9.71
C ALA A 27 1.11 -6.02 -9.94
N TYR A 28 1.27 -4.82 -9.36
CA TYR A 28 0.26 -3.77 -9.36
C TYR A 28 0.78 -2.50 -10.06
N HIS A 29 -0.14 -1.74 -10.68
CA HIS A 29 0.22 -0.56 -11.45
C HIS A 29 0.43 0.67 -10.56
N ASP A 30 -0.46 0.86 -9.60
CA ASP A 30 -0.48 2.02 -8.73
C ASP A 30 -1.23 1.75 -7.41
N TYR A 31 -1.34 2.80 -6.59
CA TYR A 31 -2.06 2.81 -5.32
C TYR A 31 -3.50 2.29 -5.45
N THR A 32 -4.22 2.58 -6.52
CA THR A 32 -5.63 2.21 -6.69
C THR A 32 -5.77 0.69 -6.74
N ASP A 33 -4.87 0.01 -7.46
CA ASP A 33 -4.83 -1.45 -7.51
C ASP A 33 -4.54 -2.04 -6.13
N ILE A 34 -3.58 -1.45 -5.42
CA ILE A 34 -3.20 -1.88 -4.06
C ILE A 34 -4.37 -1.68 -3.09
N GLU A 35 -5.02 -0.52 -3.13
CA GLU A 35 -6.17 -0.21 -2.29
C GLU A 35 -7.31 -1.20 -2.54
N TYR A 36 -7.56 -1.52 -3.81
CA TYR A 36 -8.56 -2.50 -4.20
C TYR A 36 -8.28 -3.86 -3.56
N VAL A 37 -7.07 -4.40 -3.70
CA VAL A 37 -6.68 -5.69 -3.13
C VAL A 37 -6.79 -5.68 -1.60
N LEU A 38 -6.27 -4.64 -0.95
CA LEU A 38 -6.34 -4.53 0.50
C LEU A 38 -7.80 -4.48 0.98
N ARG A 39 -8.66 -3.74 0.29
CA ARG A 39 -10.07 -3.59 0.66
C ARG A 39 -10.87 -4.87 0.41
N PHE A 40 -10.80 -5.43 -0.79
CA PHE A 40 -11.74 -6.45 -1.25
C PHE A 40 -11.19 -7.86 -1.08
N ASP A 41 -9.91 -8.09 -1.34
CA ASP A 41 -9.32 -9.42 -1.27
C ASP A 41 -8.85 -9.73 0.17
N GLN A 42 -8.26 -8.74 0.84
CA GLN A 42 -7.76 -8.88 2.22
C GLN A 42 -8.78 -8.42 3.29
N GLY A 43 -9.90 -7.83 2.87
CA GLY A 43 -10.99 -7.43 3.77
C GLY A 43 -10.69 -6.23 4.67
N LEU A 44 -9.68 -5.42 4.36
CA LEU A 44 -9.33 -4.21 5.11
C LEU A 44 -10.24 -3.04 4.68
N ALA A 45 -11.49 -3.06 5.13
CA ALA A 45 -12.52 -2.12 4.70
C ALA A 45 -12.17 -0.63 4.95
N ASP A 46 -11.40 -0.34 5.99
CA ASP A 46 -10.96 1.01 6.37
C ASP A 46 -9.67 1.46 5.68
N VAL A 47 -9.12 0.69 4.74
CA VAL A 47 -7.84 0.98 4.08
C VAL A 47 -7.79 2.36 3.42
N SER A 48 -8.88 2.81 2.77
CA SER A 48 -8.99 4.16 2.21
C SER A 48 -8.64 5.22 3.26
N ALA A 49 -9.26 5.13 4.43
CA ALA A 49 -9.10 6.12 5.49
C ALA A 49 -7.73 6.01 6.16
N LEU A 50 -7.12 4.82 6.15
CA LEU A 50 -5.76 4.61 6.64
C LEU A 50 -4.73 5.18 5.67
N LEU A 51 -4.95 5.06 4.35
CA LEU A 51 -3.96 5.44 3.33
C LEU A 51 -4.20 6.80 2.68
N ASP A 52 -5.23 7.56 3.08
CA ASP A 52 -5.71 8.85 2.52
C ASP A 52 -4.67 10.00 2.43
N SER A 53 -3.41 9.78 2.78
CA SER A 53 -2.36 10.77 2.62
C SER A 53 -1.80 10.75 1.20
N GLN A 54 -1.78 11.93 0.56
CA GLN A 54 -1.14 12.12 -0.74
C GLN A 54 0.34 11.65 -0.75
N ALA A 55 1.04 11.79 0.39
CA ALA A 55 2.42 11.31 0.52
C ALA A 55 2.50 9.78 0.46
N ILE A 56 1.52 9.07 1.03
CA ILE A 56 1.43 7.61 0.98
C ILE A 56 1.11 7.17 -0.45
N HIS A 57 0.15 7.80 -1.12
CA HIS A 57 -0.19 7.47 -2.51
C HIS A 57 1.03 7.63 -3.42
N ARG A 58 1.79 8.72 -3.26
CA ARG A 58 3.01 8.95 -4.04
C ARG A 58 4.09 7.90 -3.77
N ASP A 59 4.34 7.54 -2.51
CA ASP A 59 5.32 6.50 -2.14
C ASP A 59 4.95 5.15 -2.79
N LEU A 60 3.68 4.75 -2.72
CA LEU A 60 3.21 3.50 -3.31
C LEU A 60 3.31 3.50 -4.84
N ASN A 61 2.93 4.60 -5.51
CA ASN A 61 3.04 4.70 -6.97
C ASN A 61 4.50 4.65 -7.44
N CYS A 62 5.42 5.33 -6.74
CA CYS A 62 6.85 5.24 -7.05
C CYS A 62 7.37 3.81 -6.90
N ARG A 63 7.00 3.12 -5.81
CA ARG A 63 7.40 1.72 -5.59
C ARG A 63 6.88 0.77 -6.67
N CYS A 64 5.63 0.95 -7.11
CA CYS A 64 5.06 0.16 -8.20
C CYS A 64 5.86 0.37 -9.50
N ALA A 65 6.18 1.63 -9.84
CA ALA A 65 6.98 1.96 -11.01
C ALA A 65 8.37 1.33 -10.94
N ASP A 66 9.08 1.50 -9.81
CA ASP A 66 10.40 0.93 -9.59
C ASP A 66 10.40 -0.60 -9.69
N ALA A 67 9.41 -1.27 -9.09
CA ALA A 67 9.28 -2.73 -9.12
C ALA A 67 9.03 -3.25 -10.54
N ARG A 68 8.18 -2.57 -11.31
CA ARG A 68 7.90 -2.91 -12.71
C ARG A 68 9.09 -2.66 -13.63
N GLU A 69 9.83 -1.58 -13.41
CA GLU A 69 11.07 -1.31 -14.16
C GLU A 69 12.09 -2.42 -13.90
N LYS A 70 12.29 -2.81 -12.63
CA LYS A 70 13.17 -3.94 -12.27
C LYS A 70 12.76 -5.24 -12.93
N GLN A 71 11.46 -5.58 -12.95
CA GLN A 71 10.98 -6.79 -13.63
C GLN A 71 11.24 -6.74 -15.14
N THR A 72 11.08 -5.56 -15.75
CA THR A 72 11.37 -5.37 -17.17
C THR A 72 12.86 -5.59 -17.45
N LEU A 73 13.75 -5.11 -16.58
CA LEU A 73 15.20 -5.31 -16.71
C LEU A 73 15.65 -6.76 -16.48
N VAL A 74 14.94 -7.54 -15.66
CA VAL A 74 15.23 -8.97 -15.44
C VAL A 74 14.68 -9.85 -16.57
N ALA A 75 13.65 -9.40 -17.29
CA ALA A 75 13.03 -10.16 -18.37
C ALA A 75 13.72 -10.02 -19.73
N VAL A 76 14.76 -9.17 -19.85
CA VAL A 76 15.56 -8.93 -21.07
C VAL A 76 16.89 -9.67 -20.99
#